data_AF-E4UNZ2-F1
#
_entry.id   AF-E4UNZ2-F1
#
_cell.length_a   1.000
_cell.length_b   1.000
_cell.length_c   1.000
_cell.angle_alpha   90.00
_cell.angle_beta   90.00
_cell.angle_gamma   90.00
#
_symmetry.space_group_name_H-M   'P 1'
#
loop_
_entity.id
_entity.type
_entity.pdbx_description
1 polymer ?
#
loop_
_entity_poly.entity_id
_entity_poly.type
_entity_poly.pdbx_seq_one_letter_code
_entity_poly.pdbx_strand_id
1 'polypeptide(L)'
;MAGRLLECHSHGLRHINPGVIWRPSFLQQNTSLSKALQRSSIYQENSLRRVVQLKAKHIVNYTQRATYSSVRIIPHVILISPQNEVLLLHRVKTSSSFPSAHVFPGGNISAQDGNFPPAGRPDSHDDGIHYRRAAIREMFEESGILLARNKHTGQLVKLSPTEREEGRHAIHMNEITFDEWLKTIDMEAVPDTELLIPFSHWITPAKNARRFTTQMYIYFLPPANGTSSDIAKPGLSSEEAQVPTSDGGVEITEAQFLPASEWLRRAKTDEVIMFPPQVLLLSFVAQFLERAGEKIPIPAAESTKRREELVRFIHSGTPAWSHKFISPRPLGSMPDGRLIMDLNHPGQELDKTDKRGDPERVILVNFKKEGPREVEVRWLSEVKAHL
;
A
#
# COMPACT_ATOMS: atom_id res chain seq x y z
N MET A 1 79.86 33.43 -15.41
CA MET A 1 80.09 31.99 -15.24
C MET A 1 78.74 31.29 -15.48
N ALA A 2 78.49 30.79 -16.69
CA ALA A 2 78.66 29.36 -17.05
C ALA A 2 77.88 28.45 -16.07
N GLY A 3 76.86 27.68 -16.45
CA GLY A 3 76.24 27.38 -17.74
C GLY A 3 75.61 25.97 -17.66
N ARG A 4 74.47 25.78 -18.35
CA ARG A 4 74.02 24.54 -19.05
C ARG A 4 73.72 23.28 -18.20
N LEU A 5 72.92 22.30 -18.61
CA LEU A 5 71.78 22.05 -19.53
C LEU A 5 71.56 20.51 -19.45
N LEU A 6 70.41 20.03 -19.95
CA LEU A 6 70.05 18.65 -20.37
C LEU A 6 69.53 17.71 -19.27
N GLU A 7 68.27 17.25 -19.32
CA GLU A 7 67.62 16.32 -20.27
C GLU A 7 68.29 14.94 -20.35
N CYS A 8 67.55 13.86 -20.06
CA CYS A 8 67.01 12.98 -21.12
C CYS A 8 66.35 11.71 -20.56
N HIS A 9 65.23 11.38 -21.21
CA HIS A 9 64.51 10.11 -21.19
C HIS A 9 65.35 8.92 -21.64
N SER A 10 64.96 7.69 -21.25
CA SER A 10 64.56 6.63 -22.20
C SER A 10 64.33 5.25 -21.54
N HIS A 11 63.19 4.61 -21.90
CA HIS A 11 63.01 3.22 -22.39
C HIS A 11 63.92 2.10 -21.82
N GLY A 12 63.49 0.88 -21.49
CA GLY A 12 62.27 0.11 -21.78
C GLY A 12 62.64 -1.40 -21.74
N LEU A 13 61.64 -2.24 -21.40
CA LEU A 13 61.50 -3.68 -21.74
C LEU A 13 62.61 -4.69 -21.37
N ARG A 14 62.24 -5.75 -20.60
CA ARG A 14 62.06 -7.13 -21.12
C ARG A 14 61.73 -8.15 -20.00
N HIS A 15 60.83 -9.06 -20.35
CA HIS A 15 60.51 -10.32 -19.67
C HIS A 15 61.72 -11.27 -19.56
N ILE A 16 61.73 -12.14 -18.54
CA ILE A 16 62.02 -13.60 -18.60
C ILE A 16 61.62 -14.24 -17.24
N ASN A 17 60.95 -15.39 -17.33
CA ASN A 17 60.70 -16.44 -16.32
C ASN A 17 61.18 -17.76 -17.03
N PRO A 18 61.41 -18.95 -16.43
CA PRO A 18 61.44 -19.38 -15.02
C PRO A 18 62.63 -20.35 -14.68
N GLY A 19 62.75 -20.72 -13.40
CA GLY A 19 63.23 -22.05 -12.98
C GLY A 19 64.73 -22.22 -12.64
N VAL A 20 65.02 -22.62 -11.39
CA VAL A 20 65.84 -23.78 -10.99
C VAL A 20 66.01 -23.76 -9.45
N ILE A 21 65.71 -24.91 -8.85
CA ILE A 21 65.85 -25.24 -7.42
C ILE A 21 67.17 -26.00 -7.25
N TRP A 22 68.01 -25.69 -6.26
CA TRP A 22 68.73 -26.66 -5.40
C TRP A 22 69.21 -25.98 -4.10
N ARG A 23 69.12 -26.75 -2.99
CA ARG A 23 69.43 -26.41 -1.59
C ARG A 23 70.93 -26.66 -1.25
N PRO A 24 71.38 -26.72 0.03
CA PRO A 24 71.66 -25.61 0.94
C PRO A 24 73.09 -25.69 1.54
N SER A 25 73.77 -24.57 1.76
CA SER A 25 74.92 -24.56 2.69
C SER A 25 75.17 -23.19 3.30
N PHE A 26 74.94 -23.17 4.62
CA PHE A 26 75.67 -22.43 5.63
C PHE A 26 75.64 -20.87 5.62
N LEU A 27 74.72 -20.40 6.46
CA LEU A 27 74.96 -19.56 7.64
C LEU A 27 75.30 -18.06 7.46
N GLN A 28 74.34 -17.29 7.99
CA GLN A 28 74.52 -16.11 8.86
C GLN A 28 75.07 -14.83 8.21
N GLN A 29 74.17 -13.87 7.98
CA GLN A 29 74.01 -12.71 8.89
C GLN A 29 72.85 -11.81 8.41
N ASN A 30 72.25 -11.08 9.35
CA ASN A 30 71.19 -10.07 9.22
C ASN A 30 69.72 -10.51 9.24
N THR A 31 69.27 -10.95 10.42
CA THR A 31 67.86 -11.07 10.84
C THR A 31 67.16 -9.73 11.15
N SER A 32 67.75 -8.56 10.84
CA SER A 32 67.08 -7.25 11.01
C SER A 32 66.49 -6.67 9.71
N LEU A 33 66.97 -7.09 8.53
CA LEU A 33 66.46 -6.61 7.24
C LEU A 33 65.23 -7.38 6.72
N SER A 34 65.06 -8.66 7.08
CA SER A 34 63.89 -9.45 6.65
C SER A 34 62.60 -9.03 7.38
N LYS A 35 62.69 -8.61 8.65
CA LYS A 35 61.53 -8.12 9.41
C LYS A 35 61.08 -6.73 8.96
N ALA A 36 62.01 -5.87 8.51
CA ALA A 36 61.67 -4.54 7.98
C ALA A 36 61.00 -4.63 6.60
N LEU A 37 61.48 -5.52 5.73
CA LEU A 37 60.88 -5.77 4.41
C LEU A 37 59.54 -6.51 4.50
N GLN A 38 59.38 -7.47 5.42
CA GLN A 38 58.06 -8.08 5.70
C GLN A 38 57.07 -7.07 6.28
N ARG A 39 57.50 -6.19 7.21
CA ARG A 39 56.61 -5.16 7.78
C ARG A 39 56.21 -4.11 6.74
N SER A 40 57.11 -3.71 5.85
CA SER A 40 56.84 -2.80 4.73
C SER A 40 55.84 -3.40 3.72
N SER A 41 56.07 -4.65 3.30
CA SER A 41 55.19 -5.36 2.37
C SER A 41 53.78 -5.57 2.97
N ILE A 42 53.69 -5.97 4.24
CA ILE A 42 52.42 -6.11 4.95
C ILE A 42 51.71 -4.76 5.13
N TYR A 43 52.45 -3.65 5.33
CA TYR A 43 51.86 -2.31 5.41
C TYR A 43 51.34 -1.81 4.05
N GLN A 44 52.06 -2.08 2.96
CA GLN A 44 51.60 -1.76 1.61
C GLN A 44 50.40 -2.63 1.20
N GLU A 45 50.41 -3.91 1.54
CA GLU A 45 49.29 -4.82 1.24
C GLU A 45 48.06 -4.48 2.09
N ASN A 46 48.23 -4.13 3.37
CA ASN A 46 47.12 -3.68 4.22
C ASN A 46 46.60 -2.29 3.83
N SER A 47 47.45 -1.36 3.39
CA SER A 47 46.99 -0.05 2.89
C SER A 47 46.29 -0.16 1.54
N LEU A 48 46.77 -1.01 0.63
CA LEU A 48 46.06 -1.35 -0.61
C LEU A 48 44.74 -2.07 -0.34
N ARG A 49 44.67 -3.04 0.59
CA ARG A 49 43.41 -3.65 1.03
C ARG A 49 42.46 -2.65 1.67
N ARG A 50 42.97 -1.68 2.42
CA ARG A 50 42.16 -0.61 3.04
C ARG A 50 41.65 0.38 1.99
N VAL A 51 42.45 0.71 0.96
CA VAL A 51 42.03 1.55 -0.17
C VAL A 51 41.05 0.81 -1.08
N VAL A 52 41.23 -0.50 -1.30
CA VAL A 52 40.29 -1.36 -2.04
C VAL A 52 39.01 -1.58 -1.24
N GLN A 53 39.06 -1.72 0.10
CA GLN A 53 37.87 -1.75 0.96
C GLN A 53 37.19 -0.38 1.08
N LEU A 54 37.94 0.73 1.08
CA LEU A 54 37.38 2.08 1.11
C LEU A 54 36.80 2.46 -0.25
N LYS A 55 37.40 2.02 -1.36
CA LYS A 55 36.83 2.11 -2.71
C LYS A 55 35.67 1.14 -2.89
N ALA A 56 35.70 -0.08 -2.35
CA ALA A 56 34.55 -0.99 -2.35
C ALA A 56 33.42 -0.45 -1.47
N LYS A 57 33.70 0.16 -0.30
CA LYS A 57 32.72 0.87 0.51
C LYS A 57 32.21 2.14 -0.19
N HIS A 58 33.05 2.87 -0.92
CA HIS A 58 32.62 4.01 -1.72
C HIS A 58 31.82 3.58 -2.97
N ILE A 59 32.17 2.46 -3.61
CA ILE A 59 31.47 1.89 -4.77
C ILE A 59 30.14 1.27 -4.33
N VAL A 60 30.09 0.61 -3.17
CA VAL A 60 28.85 0.13 -2.54
C VAL A 60 27.98 1.30 -2.04
N ASN A 61 28.58 2.40 -1.59
CA ASN A 61 27.83 3.62 -1.24
C ASN A 61 27.41 4.44 -2.48
N TYR A 62 28.05 4.26 -3.64
CA TYR A 62 27.65 4.93 -4.89
C TYR A 62 26.56 4.17 -5.66
N THR A 63 26.38 2.87 -5.41
CA THR A 63 25.16 2.12 -5.78
C THR A 63 24.02 2.31 -4.79
N GLN A 64 24.25 3.00 -3.67
CA GLN A 64 23.22 3.54 -2.79
C GLN A 64 22.87 5.00 -3.16
N ARG A 65 22.91 5.33 -4.46
CA ARG A 65 22.12 6.44 -5.01
C ARG A 65 20.67 6.16 -4.61
N ALA A 66 20.16 6.91 -3.64
CA ALA A 66 18.77 6.99 -3.20
C ALA A 66 17.84 6.07 -4.02
N THR A 67 17.81 4.78 -3.67
CA THR A 67 16.79 3.88 -4.18
C THR A 67 15.50 4.45 -3.64
N TYR A 68 14.73 5.15 -4.46
CA TYR A 68 13.35 5.45 -4.15
C TYR A 68 12.74 4.16 -3.60
N SER A 69 12.22 4.21 -2.38
CA SER A 69 11.57 3.06 -1.75
C SER A 69 10.59 2.49 -2.76
N SER A 70 10.79 1.22 -3.18
CA SER A 70 9.93 0.59 -4.16
C SER A 70 8.48 0.70 -3.69
N VAL A 71 7.61 1.13 -4.60
CA VAL A 71 6.22 1.42 -4.26
C VAL A 71 5.49 0.09 -4.14
N ARG A 72 5.13 -0.26 -2.91
CA ARG A 72 4.36 -1.48 -2.62
C ARG A 72 2.89 -1.23 -2.91
N ILE A 73 2.20 -2.25 -3.42
CA ILE A 73 0.77 -2.18 -3.64
C ILE A 73 0.06 -2.71 -2.39
N ILE A 74 -0.93 -1.98 -1.92
CA ILE A 74 -1.79 -2.35 -0.80
C ILE A 74 -3.25 -2.30 -1.26
N PRO A 75 -3.93 -3.44 -1.41
CA PRO A 75 -5.34 -3.43 -1.77
C PRO A 75 -6.21 -3.08 -0.56
N HIS A 76 -7.22 -2.25 -0.78
CA HIS A 76 -8.18 -1.83 0.23
C HIS A 76 -9.62 -2.00 -0.28
N VAL A 77 -10.55 -2.24 0.64
CA VAL A 77 -11.97 -2.48 0.31
C VAL A 77 -12.86 -1.42 0.93
N ILE A 78 -13.63 -0.72 0.09
CA ILE A 78 -14.78 0.06 0.50
C ILE A 78 -15.95 -0.90 0.61
N LEU A 79 -16.26 -1.34 1.83
CA LEU A 79 -17.36 -2.26 2.08
C LEU A 79 -18.65 -1.47 2.33
N ILE A 80 -19.66 -1.72 1.50
CA ILE A 80 -20.99 -1.10 1.60
C ILE A 80 -21.95 -2.07 2.29
N SER A 81 -22.50 -1.67 3.44
CA SER A 81 -23.47 -2.46 4.20
C SER A 81 -24.79 -2.63 3.45
N PRO A 82 -25.67 -3.56 3.87
CA PRO A 82 -27.02 -3.67 3.33
C PRO A 82 -27.84 -2.36 3.41
N GLN A 83 -27.51 -1.49 4.35
CA GLN A 83 -28.12 -0.17 4.60
C GLN A 83 -27.40 0.98 3.89
N ASN A 84 -26.44 0.70 3.01
CA ASN A 84 -25.60 1.68 2.30
C ASN A 84 -24.66 2.50 3.20
N GLU A 85 -24.31 1.96 4.36
CA GLU A 85 -23.26 2.51 5.22
C GLU A 85 -21.89 2.00 4.79
N VAL A 86 -20.83 2.71 5.16
CA VAL A 86 -19.46 2.37 4.80
C VAL A 86 -18.69 1.96 6.04
N LEU A 87 -17.99 0.83 5.97
CA LEU A 87 -17.09 0.38 7.02
C LEU A 87 -15.80 1.20 7.00
N LEU A 88 -15.44 1.78 8.14
CA LEU A 88 -14.09 2.24 8.43
C LEU A 88 -13.56 1.58 9.70
N LEU A 89 -12.24 1.37 9.72
CA LEU A 89 -11.49 0.87 10.85
C LEU A 89 -10.71 2.01 11.49
N HIS A 90 -10.69 2.06 12.82
CA HIS A 90 -9.89 2.99 13.60
C HIS A 90 -8.57 2.32 14.00
N ARG A 91 -7.44 2.80 13.48
CA ARG A 91 -6.12 2.23 13.77
C ARG A 91 -5.63 2.58 15.17
N VAL A 92 -4.91 1.66 15.81
CA VAL A 92 -4.24 1.91 17.10
C VAL A 92 -3.27 3.09 17.03
N LYS A 93 -3.10 3.79 18.16
CA LYS A 93 -2.15 4.93 18.29
C LYS A 93 -0.70 4.55 18.03
N THR A 94 -0.36 3.29 18.29
CA THR A 94 0.99 2.71 18.10
C THR A 94 1.26 2.28 16.67
N SER A 95 0.29 2.41 15.75
CA SER A 95 0.47 1.97 14.38
C SER A 95 1.63 2.72 13.71
N SER A 96 2.50 1.96 13.04
CA SER A 96 3.67 2.53 12.37
C SER A 96 3.32 3.34 11.12
N SER A 97 2.09 3.22 10.63
CA SER A 97 1.56 3.97 9.48
C SER A 97 0.15 4.46 9.81
N PHE A 98 -0.09 5.75 9.64
CA PHE A 98 -1.41 6.36 9.86
C PHE A 98 -2.00 6.12 11.28
N PRO A 99 -1.25 6.43 12.35
CA PRO A 99 -1.73 6.19 13.72
C PRO A 99 -3.02 6.95 14.02
N SER A 100 -3.98 6.29 14.68
CA SER A 100 -5.32 6.84 15.00
C SER A 100 -6.17 7.25 13.79
N ALA A 101 -5.79 6.83 12.58
CA ALA A 101 -6.55 7.12 11.38
C ALA A 101 -7.77 6.21 11.24
N HIS A 102 -8.85 6.77 10.69
CA HIS A 102 -9.97 6.02 10.15
C HIS A 102 -9.64 5.66 8.70
N VAL A 103 -9.64 4.36 8.40
CA VAL A 103 -9.21 3.82 7.10
C VAL A 103 -10.17 2.76 6.58
N PHE A 104 -10.22 2.59 5.26
CA PHE A 104 -10.79 1.38 4.69
C PHE A 104 -9.92 0.18 5.07
N PRO A 105 -10.52 -0.97 5.38
CA PRO A 105 -9.82 -2.24 5.56
C PRO A 105 -8.88 -2.54 4.39
N GLY A 106 -7.68 -3.01 4.68
CA GLY A 106 -6.69 -3.35 3.67
C GLY A 106 -5.27 -3.36 4.21
N GLY A 107 -4.40 -4.12 3.55
CA GLY A 107 -3.05 -4.35 4.02
C GLY A 107 -2.10 -4.80 2.93
N ASN A 108 -1.02 -5.47 3.32
CA ASN A 108 0.04 -5.83 2.37
C ASN A 108 -0.31 -7.13 1.65
N ILE A 109 0.02 -7.20 0.36
CA ILE A 109 0.03 -8.48 -0.34
C ILE A 109 1.07 -9.44 0.27
N SER A 110 0.72 -10.70 0.37
CA SER A 110 1.53 -11.81 0.89
C SER A 110 1.73 -12.87 -0.20
N ALA A 111 2.72 -13.75 -0.01
CA ALA A 111 2.98 -14.86 -0.93
C ALA A 111 1.78 -15.83 -1.07
N GLN A 112 0.92 -15.93 -0.04
CA GLN A 112 -0.30 -16.74 -0.08
C GLN A 112 -1.38 -16.19 -1.04
N ASP A 113 -1.28 -14.92 -1.43
CA ASP A 113 -2.26 -14.29 -2.32
C ASP A 113 -2.01 -14.62 -3.79
N GLY A 114 -0.85 -15.21 -4.10
CA GLY A 114 -0.46 -15.67 -5.44
C GLY A 114 0.82 -14.99 -5.93
N ASN A 115 1.17 -15.24 -7.19
CA ASN A 115 2.31 -14.59 -7.83
C ASN A 115 1.93 -13.17 -8.25
N PHE A 116 2.70 -12.18 -7.79
CA PHE A 116 2.52 -10.76 -8.11
C PHE A 116 3.80 -10.12 -8.62
N PRO A 117 3.72 -9.06 -9.45
CA PRO A 117 4.90 -8.38 -9.97
C PRO A 117 5.74 -7.76 -8.84
N PRO A 118 7.08 -7.74 -8.97
CA PRO A 118 7.94 -7.02 -8.03
C PRO A 118 7.57 -5.54 -7.92
N ALA A 119 7.59 -5.01 -6.69
CA ALA A 119 7.28 -3.62 -6.40
C ALA A 119 8.14 -2.63 -7.22
N GLY A 120 7.52 -1.55 -7.70
CA GLY A 120 8.18 -0.47 -8.44
C GLY A 120 8.27 -0.68 -9.95
N ARG A 121 7.68 -1.75 -10.50
CA ARG A 121 7.47 -1.86 -11.95
C ARG A 121 6.16 -1.18 -12.35
N PRO A 122 6.05 -0.54 -13.53
CA PRO A 122 4.79 0.10 -13.94
C PRO A 122 3.57 -0.84 -14.02
N ASP A 123 3.80 -2.12 -14.36
CA ASP A 123 2.79 -3.19 -14.41
C ASP A 123 2.40 -3.71 -13.02
N SER A 124 3.17 -3.43 -11.96
CA SER A 124 2.74 -3.77 -10.60
C SER A 124 1.51 -2.96 -10.17
N HIS A 125 1.18 -1.87 -10.86
CA HIS A 125 0.02 -1.05 -10.53
C HIS A 125 -1.27 -1.53 -11.18
N ASP A 126 -1.21 -2.55 -12.04
CA ASP A 126 -2.36 -3.07 -12.76
C ASP A 126 -3.16 -4.03 -11.87
N ASP A 127 -4.50 -4.02 -12.01
CA ASP A 127 -5.37 -4.95 -11.28
C ASP A 127 -5.03 -6.42 -11.58
N GLY A 128 -5.14 -7.25 -10.56
CA GLY A 128 -4.79 -8.67 -10.64
C GLY A 128 -5.48 -9.49 -9.56
N ILE A 129 -5.68 -10.78 -9.85
CA ILE A 129 -6.30 -11.73 -8.92
C ILE A 129 -5.60 -11.77 -7.56
N HIS A 130 -4.29 -11.57 -7.53
CA HIS A 130 -3.49 -11.56 -6.30
C HIS A 130 -3.81 -10.35 -5.41
N TYR A 131 -4.07 -9.17 -5.98
CA TYR A 131 -4.51 -8.00 -5.20
C TYR A 131 -5.94 -8.17 -4.68
N ARG A 132 -6.83 -8.78 -5.47
CA ARG A 132 -8.19 -9.11 -5.05
C ARG A 132 -8.24 -10.11 -3.89
N ARG A 133 -7.40 -11.15 -3.96
CA ARG A 133 -7.26 -12.15 -2.88
C ARG A 133 -6.71 -11.53 -1.60
N ALA A 134 -5.65 -10.72 -1.72
CA ALA A 134 -5.11 -9.96 -0.61
C ALA A 134 -6.15 -9.01 0.00
N ALA A 135 -6.96 -8.33 -0.82
CA ALA A 135 -8.03 -7.45 -0.34
C ALA A 135 -9.03 -8.20 0.56
N ILE A 136 -9.45 -9.40 0.16
CA ILE A 136 -10.41 -10.23 0.90
C ILE A 136 -9.79 -10.80 2.18
N ARG A 137 -8.54 -11.28 2.10
CA ARG A 137 -7.82 -11.78 3.26
C ARG A 137 -7.66 -10.69 4.32
N GLU A 138 -7.15 -9.52 3.94
CA GLU A 138 -6.94 -8.39 4.85
C GLU A 138 -8.26 -7.87 5.41
N MET A 139 -9.33 -7.82 4.59
CA MET A 139 -10.69 -7.50 5.04
C MET A 139 -11.14 -8.44 6.17
N PHE A 140 -10.87 -9.74 6.03
CA PHE A 140 -11.20 -10.71 7.07
C PHE A 140 -10.30 -10.55 8.31
N GLU A 141 -8.98 -10.43 8.15
CA GLU A 141 -8.04 -10.28 9.27
C GLU A 141 -8.33 -9.03 10.12
N GLU A 142 -8.54 -7.87 9.48
CA GLU A 142 -8.67 -6.59 10.18
C GLU A 142 -10.08 -6.32 10.75
N SER A 143 -11.12 -6.95 10.23
CA SER A 143 -12.52 -6.66 10.64
C SER A 143 -13.36 -7.87 11.06
N GLY A 144 -12.92 -9.08 10.70
CA GLY A 144 -13.69 -10.31 10.84
C GLY A 144 -14.81 -10.51 9.82
N ILE A 145 -14.97 -9.63 8.83
CA ILE A 145 -15.95 -9.81 7.76
C ILE A 145 -15.37 -10.70 6.66
N LEU A 146 -15.99 -11.86 6.47
CA LEU A 146 -15.60 -12.83 5.45
C LEU A 146 -16.32 -12.54 4.11
N LEU A 147 -15.55 -12.14 3.10
CA LEU A 147 -16.02 -12.01 1.72
C LEU A 147 -15.69 -13.28 0.93
N ALA A 148 -16.35 -14.37 1.29
CA ALA A 148 -16.25 -15.65 0.61
C ALA A 148 -17.64 -16.22 0.35
N ARG A 149 -17.77 -17.00 -0.73
CA ARG A 149 -19.01 -17.63 -1.12
C ARG A 149 -18.81 -19.11 -1.39
N ASN A 150 -19.86 -19.89 -1.21
CA ASN A 150 -19.89 -21.24 -1.73
C ASN A 150 -19.94 -21.17 -3.27
N LYS A 151 -19.02 -21.85 -3.95
CA LYS A 151 -18.87 -21.71 -5.41
C LYS A 151 -20.05 -22.26 -6.21
N HIS A 152 -20.85 -23.15 -5.62
CA HIS A 152 -22.00 -23.78 -6.26
C HIS A 152 -23.30 -23.03 -6.00
N THR A 153 -23.54 -22.59 -4.76
CA THR A 153 -24.78 -21.86 -4.42
C THR A 153 -24.67 -20.36 -4.66
N GLY A 154 -23.44 -19.82 -4.70
CA GLY A 154 -23.18 -18.39 -4.76
C GLY A 154 -23.48 -17.64 -3.46
N GLN A 155 -23.95 -18.33 -2.42
CA GLN A 155 -24.27 -17.71 -1.13
C GLN A 155 -22.99 -17.41 -0.34
N LEU A 156 -22.99 -16.29 0.38
CA LEU A 156 -21.91 -15.94 1.29
C LEU A 156 -21.77 -16.98 2.41
N VAL A 157 -20.52 -17.35 2.70
CA VAL A 157 -20.17 -18.25 3.81
C VAL A 157 -20.44 -17.52 5.12
N LYS A 158 -21.13 -18.18 6.04
CA LYS A 158 -21.41 -17.66 7.39
C LYS A 158 -20.51 -18.34 8.40
N LEU A 159 -20.01 -17.56 9.34
CA LEU A 159 -19.17 -18.02 10.44
C LEU A 159 -19.89 -17.82 11.77
N SER A 160 -19.67 -18.75 12.70
CA SER A 160 -19.86 -18.46 14.12
C SER A 160 -18.79 -17.47 14.61
N PRO A 161 -19.03 -16.76 15.74
CA PRO A 161 -18.03 -15.88 16.34
C PRO A 161 -16.71 -16.59 16.67
N THR A 162 -16.78 -17.85 17.11
CA THR A 162 -15.59 -18.67 17.42
C THR A 162 -14.78 -18.99 16.18
N GLU A 163 -15.41 -19.51 15.12
CA GLU A 163 -14.72 -19.81 13.85
C GLU A 163 -14.06 -18.56 13.26
N ARG A 164 -14.72 -17.40 13.38
CA ARG A 164 -14.20 -16.11 12.93
C ARG A 164 -12.94 -15.71 13.68
N GLU A 165 -12.95 -15.75 15.01
CA GLU A 165 -11.81 -15.33 15.82
C GLU A 165 -10.63 -16.28 15.69
N GLU A 166 -10.88 -17.60 15.75
CA GLU A 166 -9.85 -18.63 15.57
C GLU A 166 -9.21 -18.54 14.17
N GLY A 167 -10.02 -18.36 13.14
CA GLY A 167 -9.55 -18.15 11.77
C GLY A 167 -8.69 -16.90 11.62
N ARG A 168 -9.15 -15.76 12.16
CA ARG A 168 -8.40 -14.51 12.14
C ARG A 168 -7.03 -14.67 12.78
N HIS A 169 -6.97 -15.26 13.96
CA HIS A 169 -5.71 -15.47 14.68
C HIS A 169 -4.76 -16.39 13.90
N ALA A 170 -5.25 -17.55 13.43
CA ALA A 170 -4.41 -18.53 12.74
C ALA A 170 -3.85 -18.00 11.42
N ILE A 171 -4.64 -17.26 10.65
CA ILE A 171 -4.21 -16.66 9.38
C ILE A 171 -3.21 -15.53 9.63
N HIS A 172 -3.49 -14.62 10.58
CA HIS A 172 -2.59 -13.52 10.93
C HIS A 172 -1.22 -14.02 11.42
N MET A 173 -1.21 -15.11 12.20
CA MET A 173 0.02 -15.75 12.69
C MET A 173 0.73 -16.62 11.64
N ASN A 174 0.19 -16.71 10.42
CA ASN A 174 0.67 -17.57 9.33
C ASN A 174 0.74 -19.06 9.73
N GLU A 175 -0.14 -19.52 10.61
CA GLU A 175 -0.26 -20.93 11.00
C GLU A 175 -0.99 -21.76 9.93
N ILE A 176 -1.88 -21.11 9.18
CA ILE A 176 -2.63 -21.67 8.05
C ILE A 176 -2.84 -20.57 7.00
N THR A 177 -2.87 -20.93 5.72
CA THR A 177 -3.22 -19.94 4.68
C THR A 177 -4.72 -19.66 4.66
N PHE A 178 -5.11 -18.48 4.17
CA PHE A 178 -6.52 -18.08 4.07
C PHE A 178 -7.38 -19.11 3.31
N ASP A 179 -6.88 -19.61 2.17
CA ASP A 179 -7.59 -20.60 1.35
C ASP A 179 -7.70 -21.98 2.01
N GLU A 180 -6.68 -22.39 2.77
CA GLU A 180 -6.70 -23.65 3.51
C GLU A 180 -7.72 -23.57 4.65
N TRP A 181 -7.70 -22.49 5.42
CA TRP A 181 -8.68 -22.24 6.47
C TRP A 181 -10.11 -22.15 5.91
N LEU A 182 -10.31 -21.46 4.79
CA LEU A 182 -11.64 -21.34 4.19
C LEU A 182 -12.24 -22.72 3.84
N LYS A 183 -11.42 -23.67 3.39
CA LYS A 183 -11.83 -25.05 3.11
C LYS A 183 -12.16 -25.86 4.36
N THR A 184 -11.64 -25.48 5.54
CA THR A 184 -12.04 -26.13 6.81
C THR A 184 -13.43 -25.69 7.23
N ILE A 185 -13.88 -24.50 6.82
CA ILE A 185 -15.23 -23.99 7.08
C ILE A 185 -16.24 -24.58 6.10
N ASP A 186 -15.94 -24.54 4.81
CA ASP A 186 -16.76 -25.13 3.74
C ASP A 186 -15.83 -25.53 2.59
N MET A 187 -15.80 -26.82 2.24
CA MET A 187 -14.91 -27.35 1.20
C MET A 187 -15.12 -26.69 -0.17
N GLU A 188 -16.31 -26.15 -0.42
CA GLU A 188 -16.70 -25.51 -1.68
C GLU A 188 -16.61 -23.98 -1.60
N ALA A 189 -16.15 -23.42 -0.48
CA ALA A 189 -15.96 -22.00 -0.31
C ALA A 189 -14.76 -21.46 -1.09
N VAL A 190 -14.97 -20.30 -1.71
CA VAL A 190 -13.96 -19.55 -2.46
C VAL A 190 -14.02 -18.07 -2.10
N PRO A 191 -12.88 -17.35 -2.12
CA PRO A 191 -12.87 -15.90 -1.96
C PRO A 191 -13.70 -15.24 -3.07
N ASP A 192 -14.57 -14.29 -2.72
CA ASP A 192 -15.50 -13.67 -3.66
C ASP A 192 -14.87 -12.51 -4.47
N THR A 193 -13.78 -12.84 -5.16
CA THR A 193 -12.93 -11.89 -5.89
C THR A 193 -13.59 -11.22 -7.08
N GLU A 194 -14.62 -11.84 -7.65
CA GLU A 194 -15.35 -11.33 -8.83
C GLU A 194 -16.23 -10.13 -8.50
N LEU A 195 -16.76 -10.05 -7.28
CA LEU A 195 -17.60 -8.93 -6.84
C LEU A 195 -16.82 -7.72 -6.33
N LEU A 196 -15.49 -7.81 -6.24
CA LEU A 196 -14.64 -6.64 -6.02
C LEU A 196 -14.59 -5.79 -7.30
N ILE A 197 -15.11 -4.58 -7.24
CA ILE A 197 -15.11 -3.65 -8.37
C ILE A 197 -13.91 -2.71 -8.20
N PRO A 198 -12.91 -2.70 -9.12
CA PRO A 198 -11.79 -1.77 -9.04
C PRO A 198 -12.30 -0.33 -9.12
N PHE A 199 -11.82 0.52 -8.22
CA PHE A 199 -12.32 1.89 -8.09
C PHE A 199 -11.26 2.96 -8.34
N SER A 200 -10.08 2.91 -7.73
CA SER A 200 -9.02 3.89 -8.01
C SER A 200 -7.66 3.47 -7.45
N HIS A 201 -6.61 4.19 -7.84
CA HIS A 201 -5.27 4.02 -7.27
C HIS A 201 -4.78 5.31 -6.63
N TRP A 202 -4.36 5.22 -5.37
CA TRP A 202 -3.75 6.32 -4.65
C TRP A 202 -2.27 6.06 -4.39
N ILE A 203 -1.41 6.89 -4.96
CA ILE A 203 0.04 6.72 -4.94
C ILE A 203 0.65 7.74 -3.99
N THR A 204 1.34 7.24 -2.97
CA THR A 204 2.03 8.08 -2.00
C THR A 204 3.06 8.97 -2.71
N PRO A 205 3.04 10.30 -2.49
CA PRO A 205 3.96 11.22 -3.15
C PRO A 205 5.44 10.85 -2.96
N ALA A 206 6.27 11.14 -3.96
CA ALA A 206 7.68 10.75 -3.99
C ALA A 206 8.54 11.31 -2.85
N LYS A 207 8.11 12.42 -2.23
CA LYS A 207 8.79 13.05 -1.08
C LYS A 207 8.66 12.25 0.22
N ASN A 208 7.74 11.28 0.29
CA ASN A 208 7.51 10.47 1.48
C ASN A 208 8.45 9.26 1.49
N ALA A 209 9.08 8.98 2.64
CA ALA A 209 10.04 7.88 2.76
C ALA A 209 9.39 6.50 2.62
N ARG A 210 8.19 6.31 3.17
CA ARG A 210 7.37 5.11 2.97
C ARG A 210 6.37 5.40 1.87
N ARG A 211 6.37 4.59 0.82
CA ARG A 211 5.52 4.77 -0.36
C ARG A 211 4.71 3.53 -0.65
N PHE A 212 3.43 3.74 -0.92
CA PHE A 212 2.47 2.72 -1.30
C PHE A 212 1.62 3.22 -2.46
N THR A 213 1.17 2.28 -3.29
CA THR A 213 -0.01 2.43 -4.14
C THR A 213 -1.15 1.72 -3.45
N THR A 214 -2.13 2.47 -2.99
CA THR A 214 -3.37 1.89 -2.51
C THR A 214 -4.27 1.58 -3.69
N GLN A 215 -4.55 0.30 -3.93
CA GLN A 215 -5.51 -0.13 -4.94
C GLN A 215 -6.87 -0.31 -4.28
N MET A 216 -7.82 0.53 -4.65
CA MET A 216 -9.13 0.60 -4.00
C MET A 216 -10.13 -0.26 -4.77
N TYR A 217 -10.83 -1.14 -4.06
CA TYR A 217 -12.00 -1.85 -4.54
C TYR A 217 -13.24 -1.40 -3.79
N ILE A 218 -14.41 -1.51 -4.41
CA ILE A 218 -15.69 -1.42 -3.70
C ILE A 218 -16.39 -2.78 -3.74
N TYR A 219 -17.03 -3.15 -2.63
CA TYR A 219 -17.80 -4.38 -2.48
C TYR A 219 -19.15 -4.06 -1.83
N PHE A 220 -20.24 -4.61 -2.35
CA PHE A 220 -21.58 -4.39 -1.84
C PHE A 220 -22.09 -5.66 -1.14
N LEU A 221 -22.34 -5.59 0.17
CA LEU A 221 -23.08 -6.64 0.87
C LEU A 221 -24.52 -6.69 0.36
N PRO A 222 -25.15 -7.87 0.23
CA PRO A 222 -26.52 -7.98 -0.26
C PRO A 222 -27.49 -7.06 0.53
N PRO A 223 -28.42 -6.36 -0.13
CA PRO A 223 -29.39 -5.51 0.57
C PRO A 223 -30.26 -6.32 1.54
N ALA A 224 -30.73 -5.69 2.61
CA ALA A 224 -31.38 -6.36 3.74
C ALA A 224 -32.69 -7.10 3.39
N ASN A 225 -33.21 -6.96 2.17
CA ASN A 225 -34.41 -7.64 1.70
C ASN A 225 -34.23 -8.12 0.26
N GLY A 226 -33.94 -9.42 0.11
CA GLY A 226 -33.88 -10.11 -1.18
C GLY A 226 -33.69 -11.61 -0.99
N THR A 227 -34.74 -12.29 -0.53
CA THR A 227 -34.90 -13.77 -0.57
C THR A 227 -33.70 -14.60 -0.12
N SER A 228 -33.47 -14.68 1.19
CA SER A 228 -32.93 -15.90 1.81
C SER A 228 -34.06 -16.61 2.51
N SER A 229 -34.96 -17.20 1.72
CA SER A 229 -35.86 -18.25 2.19
C SER A 229 -35.05 -19.53 2.38
N ASP A 230 -34.09 -19.54 3.30
CA ASP A 230 -33.32 -20.75 3.61
C ASP A 230 -33.21 -20.91 5.12
N ILE A 231 -33.97 -21.90 5.59
CA ILE A 231 -33.87 -22.67 6.82
C ILE A 231 -32.57 -22.37 7.56
N ALA A 232 -32.61 -21.35 8.41
CA ALA A 232 -31.55 -21.09 9.36
C ALA A 232 -31.44 -22.31 10.29
N LYS A 233 -30.21 -22.81 10.49
CA LYS A 233 -29.89 -23.46 11.76
C LYS A 233 -30.40 -22.52 12.87
N PRO A 234 -31.18 -22.99 13.85
CA PRO A 234 -31.67 -22.11 14.91
C PRO A 234 -30.46 -21.54 15.65
N GLY A 235 -30.24 -20.22 15.58
CA GLY A 235 -29.29 -19.53 16.46
C GLY A 235 -28.38 -18.45 15.85
N LEU A 236 -28.34 -18.23 14.53
CA LEU A 236 -27.62 -17.09 13.95
C LEU A 236 -28.50 -16.30 12.99
N SER A 237 -28.84 -15.07 13.36
CA SER A 237 -29.44 -14.10 12.45
C SER A 237 -28.43 -13.67 11.37
N SER A 238 -28.94 -13.23 10.21
CA SER A 238 -28.09 -12.67 9.13
C SER A 238 -27.25 -11.47 9.57
N GLU A 239 -27.61 -10.84 10.69
CA GLU A 239 -26.98 -9.64 11.23
C GLU A 239 -25.81 -9.97 12.18
N GLU A 240 -25.89 -11.04 12.96
CA GLU A 240 -24.82 -11.46 13.89
C GLU A 240 -23.56 -11.95 13.16
N ALA A 241 -23.72 -12.54 11.96
CA ALA A 241 -22.62 -13.10 11.18
C ALA A 241 -21.70 -12.04 10.53
N GLN A 242 -22.02 -10.74 10.60
CA GLN A 242 -21.25 -9.67 9.93
C GLN A 242 -21.05 -8.40 10.78
N VAL A 243 -21.24 -8.47 12.10
CA VAL A 243 -20.83 -7.36 12.99
C VAL A 243 -19.31 -7.24 12.94
N PRO A 244 -18.74 -6.10 12.47
CA PRO A 244 -17.31 -5.93 12.44
C PRO A 244 -16.78 -5.86 13.87
N THR A 245 -15.68 -6.54 14.13
CA THR A 245 -15.01 -6.53 15.44
C THR A 245 -13.63 -5.94 15.28
N SER A 246 -13.11 -5.27 16.32
CA SER A 246 -11.68 -5.02 16.40
C SER A 246 -10.92 -6.34 16.39
N ASP A 247 -9.65 -6.30 16.02
CA ASP A 247 -8.73 -7.44 16.11
C ASP A 247 -8.21 -7.67 17.54
N GLY A 248 -9.02 -7.31 18.54
CA GLY A 248 -8.60 -7.25 19.94
C GLY A 248 -7.69 -6.05 20.27
N GLY A 249 -7.54 -5.08 19.35
CA GLY A 249 -6.71 -3.89 19.57
C GLY A 249 -5.24 -4.10 19.21
N VAL A 250 -4.94 -5.11 18.38
CA VAL A 250 -3.58 -5.37 17.88
C VAL A 250 -3.19 -4.30 16.87
N GLU A 251 -4.03 -4.10 15.84
CA GLU A 251 -3.89 -3.05 14.86
C GLU A 251 -5.11 -2.12 14.81
N ILE A 252 -6.30 -2.61 15.16
CA ILE A 252 -7.57 -1.91 15.02
C ILE A 252 -8.27 -1.78 16.38
N THR A 253 -8.55 -0.54 16.82
CA THR A 253 -9.27 -0.31 18.09
C THR A 253 -10.77 -0.40 17.94
N GLU A 254 -11.30 -0.10 16.75
CA GLU A 254 -12.74 -0.04 16.49
C GLU A 254 -13.02 -0.26 15.01
N ALA A 255 -14.16 -0.87 14.70
CA ALA A 255 -14.64 -1.04 13.34
C ALA A 255 -16.11 -0.63 13.31
N GLN A 256 -16.46 0.34 12.45
CA GLN A 256 -17.76 0.99 12.48
C GLN A 256 -18.33 1.18 11.08
N PHE A 257 -19.61 0.86 10.91
CA PHE A 257 -20.42 1.29 9.77
C PHE A 257 -21.08 2.63 10.11
N LEU A 258 -20.95 3.61 9.21
CA LEU A 258 -21.73 4.85 9.22
C LEU A 258 -22.07 5.26 7.79
N PRO A 259 -23.11 6.07 7.58
CA PRO A 259 -23.32 6.76 6.31
C PRO A 259 -22.04 7.49 5.86
N ALA A 260 -21.74 7.47 4.57
CA ALA A 260 -20.56 8.14 4.04
C ALA A 260 -20.61 9.66 4.31
N SER A 261 -21.80 10.26 4.27
CA SER A 261 -21.98 11.68 4.64
C SER A 261 -21.59 11.99 6.08
N GLU A 262 -21.83 11.08 7.02
CA GLU A 262 -21.44 11.23 8.42
C GLU A 262 -19.91 11.13 8.57
N TRP A 263 -19.27 10.17 7.88
CA TRP A 263 -17.80 10.11 7.84
C TRP A 263 -17.18 11.40 7.29
N LEU A 264 -17.75 11.93 6.21
CA LEU A 264 -17.32 13.20 5.61
C LEU A 264 -17.51 14.37 6.57
N ARG A 265 -18.64 14.42 7.28
CA ARG A 265 -18.91 15.44 8.30
C ARG A 265 -17.82 15.42 9.37
N ARG A 266 -17.53 14.24 9.95
CA ARG A 266 -16.50 14.06 10.99
C ARG A 266 -15.10 14.45 10.50
N ALA A 267 -14.75 14.09 9.26
CA ALA A 267 -13.46 14.46 8.68
C ALA A 267 -13.33 15.99 8.47
N LYS A 268 -14.43 16.65 8.11
CA LYS A 268 -14.50 18.10 7.92
C LYS A 268 -14.48 18.87 9.24
N THR A 269 -15.08 18.33 10.32
CA THR A 269 -15.19 18.98 11.63
C THR A 269 -14.06 18.63 12.60
N ASP A 270 -12.96 18.03 12.12
CA ASP A 270 -11.79 17.65 12.95
C ASP A 270 -12.14 16.62 14.06
N GLU A 271 -13.19 15.82 13.87
CA GLU A 271 -13.58 14.76 14.81
C GLU A 271 -12.79 13.46 14.58
N VAL A 272 -12.29 13.24 13.36
CA VAL A 272 -11.51 12.05 13.00
C VAL A 272 -10.28 12.41 12.15
N ILE A 273 -9.24 11.59 12.27
CA ILE A 273 -8.10 11.62 11.34
C ILE A 273 -8.48 10.79 10.12
N MET A 274 -8.60 11.43 8.96
CA MET A 274 -8.94 10.74 7.73
C MET A 274 -8.07 11.23 6.58
N PHE A 275 -7.46 10.30 5.86
CA PHE A 275 -6.56 10.64 4.77
C PHE A 275 -7.36 11.04 3.51
N PRO A 276 -6.76 11.87 2.63
CA PRO A 276 -7.40 12.34 1.40
C PRO A 276 -8.08 11.25 0.53
N PRO A 277 -7.51 10.06 0.28
CA PRO A 277 -8.19 9.05 -0.55
C PRO A 277 -9.50 8.55 0.07
N GLN A 278 -9.59 8.43 1.40
CA GLN A 278 -10.80 8.02 2.09
C GLN A 278 -11.91 9.05 1.87
N VAL A 279 -11.62 10.34 2.11
CA VAL A 279 -12.59 11.43 1.92
C VAL A 279 -13.03 11.56 0.47
N LEU A 280 -12.12 11.40 -0.49
CA LEU A 280 -12.45 11.44 -1.91
C LEU A 280 -13.48 10.36 -2.27
N LEU A 281 -13.23 9.11 -1.89
CA LEU A 281 -14.08 7.99 -2.29
C LEU A 281 -15.40 7.99 -1.53
N LEU A 282 -15.40 8.38 -0.25
CA LEU A 282 -16.62 8.61 0.53
C LEU A 282 -17.50 9.70 -0.10
N SER A 283 -16.90 10.75 -0.69
CA SER A 283 -17.68 11.80 -1.36
C SER A 283 -18.52 11.27 -2.53
N PHE A 284 -17.99 10.31 -3.29
CA PHE A 284 -18.75 9.64 -4.34
C PHE A 284 -19.80 8.70 -3.74
N VAL A 285 -19.45 7.89 -2.75
CA VAL A 285 -20.42 7.00 -2.11
C VAL A 285 -21.61 7.78 -1.57
N ALA A 286 -21.37 8.88 -0.83
CA ALA A 286 -22.41 9.75 -0.30
C ALA A 286 -23.26 10.38 -1.42
N GLN A 287 -22.62 10.87 -2.50
CA GLN A 287 -23.32 11.47 -3.64
C GLN A 287 -24.32 10.51 -4.28
N PHE A 288 -23.96 9.24 -4.43
CA PHE A 288 -24.81 8.27 -5.14
C PHE A 288 -25.80 7.56 -4.22
N LEU A 289 -25.37 7.12 -3.04
CA LEU A 289 -26.17 6.24 -2.20
C LEU A 289 -27.11 6.97 -1.23
N GLU A 290 -26.85 8.24 -0.92
CA GLU A 290 -27.58 8.99 0.10
C GLU A 290 -28.40 10.16 -0.47
N ARG A 291 -29.47 10.55 0.24
CA ARG A 291 -30.27 11.72 -0.07
C ARG A 291 -30.58 12.49 1.22
N ALA A 292 -30.45 13.81 1.18
CA ALA A 292 -30.70 14.65 2.35
C ALA A 292 -32.18 14.53 2.80
N GLY A 293 -32.38 14.31 4.10
CA GLY A 293 -33.72 14.21 4.70
C GLY A 293 -34.48 12.92 4.41
N GLU A 294 -33.83 11.92 3.80
CA GLU A 294 -34.47 10.63 3.51
C GLU A 294 -34.68 9.78 4.76
N LYS A 295 -35.79 9.05 4.80
CA LYS A 295 -36.10 8.10 5.88
C LYS A 295 -35.42 6.76 5.62
N ILE A 296 -34.79 6.23 6.66
CA ILE A 296 -34.14 4.91 6.68
C ILE A 296 -35.09 3.92 7.39
N PRO A 297 -35.24 2.66 6.92
CA PRO A 297 -34.51 2.02 5.84
C PRO A 297 -35.00 2.40 4.43
N ILE A 298 -34.06 2.47 3.49
CA ILE A 298 -34.34 2.72 2.06
C ILE A 298 -34.96 1.44 1.47
N PRO A 299 -36.03 1.52 0.64
CA PRO A 299 -36.57 0.37 -0.07
C PRO A 299 -35.49 -0.35 -0.89
N ALA A 300 -35.48 -1.70 -0.84
CA ALA A 300 -34.42 -2.50 -1.48
C ALA A 300 -34.24 -2.19 -2.98
N ALA A 301 -35.34 -1.99 -3.73
CA ALA A 301 -35.29 -1.63 -5.15
C ALA A 301 -34.59 -0.29 -5.41
N GLU A 302 -34.85 0.73 -4.57
CA GLU A 302 -34.18 2.03 -4.68
C GLU A 302 -32.70 1.93 -4.26
N SER A 303 -32.40 1.15 -3.21
CA SER A 303 -31.01 0.86 -2.81
C SER A 303 -30.22 0.20 -3.94
N THR A 304 -30.77 -0.84 -4.58
CA THR A 304 -30.17 -1.51 -5.73
C THR A 304 -29.92 -0.54 -6.88
N LYS A 305 -30.91 0.27 -7.25
CA LYS A 305 -30.78 1.28 -8.32
C LYS A 305 -29.62 2.26 -8.05
N ARG A 306 -29.48 2.76 -6.82
CA ARG A 306 -28.39 3.69 -6.48
C ARG A 306 -27.02 3.04 -6.52
N ARG A 307 -26.91 1.78 -6.09
CA ARG A 307 -25.66 1.01 -6.21
C ARG A 307 -25.26 0.82 -7.66
N GLU A 308 -26.21 0.51 -8.54
CA GLU A 308 -25.97 0.43 -9.98
C GLU A 308 -25.52 1.77 -10.58
N GLU A 309 -26.11 2.89 -10.14
CA GLU A 309 -25.69 4.24 -10.55
C GLU A 309 -24.25 4.54 -10.13
N LEU A 310 -23.86 4.19 -8.90
CA LEU A 310 -22.48 4.32 -8.42
C LEU A 310 -21.52 3.46 -9.25
N VAL A 311 -21.86 2.20 -9.53
CA VAL A 311 -21.02 1.33 -10.37
C VAL A 311 -20.89 1.87 -11.79
N ARG A 312 -21.97 2.36 -12.39
CA ARG A 312 -21.90 3.04 -13.70
C ARG A 312 -20.97 4.24 -13.67
N PHE A 313 -21.00 5.03 -12.60
CA PHE A 313 -20.08 6.16 -12.43
C PHE A 313 -18.61 5.71 -12.34
N ILE A 314 -18.31 4.64 -11.59
CA ILE A 314 -16.94 4.10 -11.46
C ILE A 314 -16.35 3.72 -12.83
N HIS A 315 -17.17 3.18 -13.73
CA HIS A 315 -16.76 2.81 -15.08
C HIS A 315 -16.88 3.95 -16.11
N SER A 316 -17.34 5.13 -15.71
CA SER A 316 -17.49 6.30 -16.58
C SER A 316 -16.28 7.24 -16.52
N GLY A 317 -16.14 8.10 -17.53
CA GLY A 317 -15.06 9.09 -17.63
C GLY A 317 -13.90 8.65 -18.52
N THR A 318 -12.88 9.51 -18.68
CA THR A 318 -11.74 9.24 -19.57
C THR A 318 -10.41 9.70 -18.93
N PRO A 319 -9.74 8.85 -18.13
CA PRO A 319 -10.02 7.43 -17.95
C PRO A 319 -11.17 7.22 -16.95
N ALA A 320 -11.73 6.02 -16.95
CA ALA A 320 -12.66 5.61 -15.91
C ALA A 320 -12.01 5.70 -14.52
N TRP A 321 -12.79 5.82 -13.45
CA TRP A 321 -12.25 5.89 -12.09
C TRP A 321 -11.36 4.69 -11.78
N SER A 322 -11.78 3.49 -12.20
CA SER A 322 -10.99 2.25 -12.05
C SER A 322 -9.58 2.31 -12.64
N HIS A 323 -9.33 3.26 -13.56
CA HIS A 323 -8.05 3.48 -14.23
C HIS A 323 -7.43 4.85 -13.88
N LYS A 324 -7.93 5.54 -12.85
CA LYS A 324 -7.31 6.75 -12.31
C LYS A 324 -6.20 6.38 -11.34
N PHE A 325 -5.06 7.05 -11.52
CA PHE A 325 -3.88 6.95 -10.68
C PHE A 325 -3.60 8.35 -10.12
N ILE A 326 -3.62 8.50 -8.80
CA ILE A 326 -3.57 9.82 -8.15
C ILE A 326 -2.40 9.84 -7.19
N SER A 327 -1.42 10.70 -7.47
CA SER A 327 -0.34 11.06 -6.55
C SER A 327 -0.41 12.56 -6.28
N PRO A 328 -0.99 12.97 -5.13
CA PRO A 328 -1.39 14.36 -4.92
C PRO A 328 -0.19 15.30 -4.84
N ARG A 329 -0.34 16.51 -5.38
CA ARG A 329 0.69 17.57 -5.34
C ARG A 329 0.11 18.86 -4.77
N PRO A 330 0.84 19.60 -3.92
CA PRO A 330 0.40 20.94 -3.53
C PRO A 330 0.25 21.83 -4.76
N LEU A 331 -0.89 22.51 -4.87
CA LEU A 331 -1.23 23.43 -5.96
C LEU A 331 -1.29 24.88 -5.48
N GLY A 332 -1.67 25.10 -4.22
CA GLY A 332 -1.83 26.41 -3.60
C GLY A 332 -2.35 26.28 -2.17
N SER A 333 -2.88 27.38 -1.62
CA SER A 333 -3.48 27.40 -0.29
C SER A 333 -4.73 28.28 -0.26
N MET A 334 -5.73 27.87 0.51
CA MET A 334 -6.89 28.69 0.82
C MET A 334 -6.55 29.79 1.84
N PRO A 335 -7.34 30.89 1.91
CA PRO A 335 -7.14 31.94 2.92
C PRO A 335 -7.24 31.46 4.38
N ASP A 336 -7.96 30.36 4.62
CA ASP A 336 -8.07 29.70 5.92
C ASP A 336 -6.85 28.84 6.30
N GLY A 337 -5.81 28.81 5.43
CA GLY A 337 -4.56 28.09 5.66
C GLY A 337 -4.56 26.64 5.17
N ARG A 338 -5.69 26.09 4.70
CA ARG A 338 -5.72 24.74 4.14
C ARG A 338 -4.95 24.68 2.82
N LEU A 339 -4.18 23.60 2.63
CA LEU A 339 -3.50 23.33 1.37
C LEU A 339 -4.49 22.83 0.32
N ILE A 340 -4.32 23.30 -0.91
CA ILE A 340 -5.05 22.82 -2.08
C ILE A 340 -4.17 21.75 -2.74
N MET A 341 -4.66 20.51 -2.80
CA MET A 341 -3.96 19.37 -3.37
C MET A 341 -4.54 19.03 -4.75
N ASP A 342 -3.73 19.15 -5.79
CA ASP A 342 -4.01 18.64 -7.14
C ASP A 342 -4.07 17.11 -7.12
N LEU A 343 -4.99 16.56 -7.92
CA LEU A 343 -5.23 15.12 -8.03
C LEU A 343 -4.91 14.57 -9.43
N ASN A 344 -4.47 15.40 -10.38
CA ASN A 344 -4.35 14.98 -11.78
C ASN A 344 -3.07 14.15 -12.06
N HIS A 345 -2.07 14.27 -11.20
CA HIS A 345 -0.77 13.64 -11.43
C HIS A 345 -0.76 12.13 -11.08
N PRO A 346 -0.25 11.23 -11.94
CA PRO A 346 -0.26 9.78 -11.67
C PRO A 346 0.84 9.28 -10.72
N GLY A 347 1.89 10.06 -10.52
CA GLY A 347 3.05 9.67 -9.69
C GLY A 347 4.28 9.43 -10.56
N GLN A 348 5.46 9.72 -10.00
CA GLN A 348 6.72 9.79 -10.77
C GLN A 348 7.05 8.48 -11.51
N GLU A 349 6.72 7.34 -10.91
CA GLU A 349 6.89 6.00 -11.48
C GLU A 349 6.01 5.74 -12.71
N LEU A 350 4.92 6.50 -12.89
CA LEU A 350 3.97 6.35 -13.98
C LEU A 350 4.02 7.51 -14.98
N ASP A 351 4.92 8.49 -14.82
CA ASP A 351 5.05 9.68 -15.69
C ASP A 351 5.29 9.34 -17.18
N LYS A 352 5.78 8.14 -17.47
CA LYS A 352 6.06 7.66 -18.84
C LYS A 352 4.95 6.77 -19.40
N THR A 353 3.81 6.68 -18.71
CA THR A 353 2.63 5.92 -19.14
C THR A 353 1.50 6.88 -19.53
N ASP A 354 0.38 6.35 -20.01
CA ASP A 354 -0.84 7.10 -20.30
C ASP A 354 -1.77 7.27 -19.08
N LYS A 355 -1.37 6.69 -17.94
CA LYS A 355 -2.10 6.77 -16.66
C LYS A 355 -2.14 8.22 -16.17
N ARG A 356 -3.30 8.62 -15.65
CA ARG A 356 -3.56 9.98 -15.14
C ARG A 356 -4.57 9.96 -14.00
N GLY A 357 -4.63 11.04 -13.24
CA GLY A 357 -5.50 11.18 -12.08
C GLY A 357 -6.83 11.88 -12.40
N ASP A 358 -7.28 12.72 -11.47
CA ASP A 358 -8.48 13.52 -11.64
C ASP A 358 -8.17 15.01 -11.92
N PRO A 359 -8.48 15.54 -13.11
CA PRO A 359 -8.18 16.94 -13.44
C PRO A 359 -9.23 17.92 -12.93
N GLU A 360 -10.40 17.44 -12.50
CA GLU A 360 -11.55 18.29 -12.21
C GLU A 360 -11.66 18.65 -10.73
N ARG A 361 -11.09 17.84 -9.84
CA ARG A 361 -11.22 17.98 -8.38
C ARG A 361 -9.89 18.23 -7.71
N VAL A 362 -9.97 18.89 -6.57
CA VAL A 362 -8.87 19.08 -5.62
C VAL A 362 -9.31 18.62 -4.25
N ILE A 363 -8.33 18.41 -3.37
CA ILE A 363 -8.59 18.20 -1.94
C ILE A 363 -8.02 19.36 -1.14
N LEU A 364 -8.86 19.96 -0.31
CA LEU A 364 -8.45 20.88 0.73
C LEU A 364 -8.05 20.07 1.96
N VAL A 365 -6.92 20.40 2.59
CA VAL A 365 -6.44 19.67 3.78
C VAL A 365 -5.58 20.56 4.67
N ASN A 366 -5.78 20.42 5.98
CA ASN A 366 -4.89 20.95 7.00
C ASN A 366 -3.99 19.81 7.53
N PHE A 367 -2.69 19.82 7.21
CA PHE A 367 -1.77 18.81 7.74
C PHE A 367 -1.25 19.21 9.12
N LYS A 368 -1.75 18.54 10.17
CA LYS A 368 -1.25 18.67 11.54
C LYS A 368 -0.24 17.56 11.85
N LYS A 369 0.43 17.64 13.00
CA LYS A 369 1.47 16.68 13.43
C LYS A 369 0.93 15.24 13.50
N GLU A 370 -0.31 15.12 13.94
CA GLU A 370 -1.03 13.87 14.14
C GLU A 370 -1.68 13.32 12.86
N GLY A 371 -1.77 14.13 11.79
CA GLY A 371 -2.32 13.71 10.51
C GLY A 371 -3.14 14.80 9.80
N PRO A 372 -3.69 14.48 8.63
CA PRO A 372 -4.58 15.38 7.90
C PRO A 372 -5.86 15.64 8.69
N ARG A 373 -6.34 16.89 8.63
CA ARG A 373 -7.56 17.42 9.26
C ARG A 373 -8.33 18.31 8.32
N GLU A 374 -9.61 18.49 8.62
CA GLU A 374 -10.52 19.40 7.92
C GLU A 374 -10.51 19.13 6.40
N VAL A 375 -10.47 17.84 6.07
CA VAL A 375 -10.24 17.36 4.71
C VAL A 375 -11.54 17.45 3.92
N GLU A 376 -11.46 18.01 2.73
CA GLU A 376 -12.66 18.32 1.95
C GLU A 376 -12.39 18.27 0.44
N VAL A 377 -13.32 17.69 -0.32
CA VAL A 377 -13.26 17.66 -1.79
C VAL A 377 -13.92 18.92 -2.35
N ARG A 378 -13.28 19.51 -3.37
CA ARG A 378 -13.80 20.65 -4.13
C ARG A 378 -13.58 20.46 -5.63
N TRP A 379 -14.38 21.13 -6.44
CA TRP A 379 -14.04 21.31 -7.84
C TRP A 379 -12.85 22.26 -7.95
N LEU A 380 -11.94 21.98 -8.89
CA LEU A 380 -10.82 22.85 -9.19
C LEU A 380 -11.31 24.26 -9.56
N SER A 381 -12.42 24.36 -10.29
CA SER A 381 -13.05 25.64 -10.66
C SER A 381 -13.44 26.52 -9.47
N GLU A 382 -13.82 25.92 -8.34
CA GLU A 382 -14.24 26.64 -7.13
C GLU A 382 -13.07 27.28 -6.39
N VAL A 383 -11.85 26.77 -6.58
CA VAL A 383 -10.64 27.25 -5.88
C VAL A 383 -9.70 28.05 -6.77
N LYS A 384 -10.03 28.22 -8.07
CA LYS A 384 -9.16 28.90 -9.05
C LYS A 384 -8.73 30.31 -8.63
N ALA A 385 -9.53 31.02 -7.85
CA ALA A 385 -9.20 32.36 -7.37
C ALA A 385 -8.09 32.36 -6.28
N HIS A 386 -7.69 31.18 -5.79
CA HIS A 386 -6.72 30.99 -4.72
C HIS A 386 -5.46 30.23 -5.18
N LEU A 387 -5.31 30.00 -6.49
CA LEU A 387 -4.13 29.44 -7.13
C LEU A 387 -3.30 30.58 -7.73
#